data_AF-A0A8X6H4X2-F1
#
_entry.id   AF-A0A8X6H4X2-F1
#
_cell.length_a   1.000
_cell.length_b   1.000
_cell.length_c   1.000
_cell.angle_alpha   90.00
_cell.angle_beta   90.00
_cell.angle_gamma   90.00
#
_symmetry.space_group_name_H-M   'P 1'
#
loop_
_entity.id
_entity.type
_entity.pdbx_description
1 polymer ?
#
loop_
_entity_poly.entity_id
_entity_poly.type
_entity_poly.pdbx_seq_one_letter_code
_entity_poly.pdbx_strand_id
1 'polypeptide(L)'
;MHVVSNLADNSKSLLFSANNNCVEQFNSIVAKFIGGKRINFCLRGSYLARCSEAVISHNARSLCLVHKNMYNTSPGNFVKSIERKRENDILRRKRKTSRRRCRKSLFLDKKSNKNYGVSAQKPDLSESTFSQKKNGFFLLFVYQMKK
;
A
#
# COMPACT_ATOMS: atom_id res chain seq x y z
N MET A 1 -20.23 17.75 -1.69
CA MET A 1 -19.76 19.15 -1.60
C MET A 1 -18.68 19.38 -0.54
N HIS A 2 -18.55 18.56 0.51
CA HIS A 2 -17.55 18.74 1.57
C HIS A 2 -16.08 18.74 1.10
N VAL A 3 -15.75 17.88 0.13
CA VAL A 3 -14.37 17.76 -0.40
C VAL A 3 -13.95 19.00 -1.18
N VAL A 4 -14.87 19.59 -1.93
CA VAL A 4 -14.60 20.78 -2.75
C VAL A 4 -14.47 22.02 -1.87
N SER A 5 -15.30 22.15 -0.83
CA SER A 5 -15.16 23.22 0.17
C SER A 5 -13.82 23.11 0.89
N ASN A 6 -13.49 21.93 1.41
CA ASN A 6 -12.23 21.74 2.15
C ASN A 6 -11.00 21.96 1.25
N LEU A 7 -11.10 21.66 -0.05
CA LEU A 7 -10.05 21.96 -1.02
C LEU A 7 -9.94 23.46 -1.29
N ALA A 8 -11.06 24.17 -1.42
CA ALA A 8 -11.09 25.61 -1.60
C ALA A 8 -10.52 26.35 -0.38
N ASP A 9 -10.89 25.91 0.83
CA ASP A 9 -10.46 26.49 2.09
C ASP A 9 -8.95 26.32 2.32
N ASN A 10 -8.40 25.18 1.92
CA ASN A 10 -6.96 24.89 2.04
C ASN A 10 -6.14 25.18 0.76
N SER A 11 -6.77 25.76 -0.28
CA SER A 11 -6.15 25.99 -1.59
C SER A 11 -4.93 26.90 -1.50
N LYS A 12 -4.97 27.94 -0.66
CA LYS A 12 -3.85 28.86 -0.42
C LYS A 12 -2.65 28.14 0.18
N SER A 13 -2.85 27.30 1.21
CA SER A 13 -1.78 26.51 1.84
C SER A 13 -1.19 25.48 0.88
N LEU A 14 -2.00 24.88 0.01
CA LEU A 14 -1.55 23.97 -1.04
C LEU A 14 -0.72 24.68 -2.12
N LEU A 15 -1.14 25.89 -2.53
CA LEU A 15 -0.47 26.69 -3.56
C LEU A 15 0.92 27.17 -3.10
N PHE A 16 1.08 27.44 -1.80
CA PHE A 16 2.36 27.80 -1.19
C PHE A 16 3.12 26.60 -0.58
N SER A 17 2.63 25.37 -0.75
CA SER A 17 3.19 24.15 -0.14
C SER A 17 3.47 24.27 1.36
N ALA A 18 2.63 25.04 2.07
CA ALA A 18 2.75 25.29 3.49
C ALA A 18 2.17 24.11 4.28
N ASN A 19 3.02 23.20 4.72
CA ASN A 19 2.71 22.28 5.80
C ASN A 19 3.06 22.94 7.14
N ASN A 20 2.07 23.10 8.02
CA ASN A 20 2.17 23.83 9.29
C ASN A 20 3.17 23.24 10.30
N ASN A 21 3.79 22.10 9.99
CA ASN A 21 4.75 21.45 10.85
C ASN A 21 6.14 21.47 10.21
N CYS A 22 6.98 22.42 10.65
CA CYS A 22 8.37 22.54 10.20
C CYS A 22 9.19 21.27 10.47
N VAL A 23 8.85 20.51 11.52
CA VAL A 23 9.50 19.24 11.87
C VAL A 23 9.19 18.17 10.83
N GLU A 24 7.96 18.14 10.27
CA GLU A 24 7.59 17.21 9.21
C GLU A 24 8.23 17.57 7.87
N GLN A 25 8.39 18.87 7.57
CA GLN A 25 9.13 19.33 6.40
C GLN A 25 10.59 18.91 6.49
N PHE A 26 11.25 19.23 7.59
CA PHE A 26 12.64 18.89 7.83
C PHE A 26 12.85 17.37 7.78
N ASN A 27 12.00 16.60 8.47
CA ASN A 27 12.09 15.14 8.44
C ASN A 27 11.83 14.58 7.03
N SER A 28 10.94 15.19 6.24
CA SER A 28 10.70 14.79 4.84
C SER A 28 11.88 15.13 3.92
N ILE A 29 12.60 16.22 4.16
CA ILE A 29 13.79 16.62 3.42
C ILE A 29 14.96 15.70 3.79
N VAL A 30 15.25 15.57 5.09
CA VAL A 30 16.31 14.70 5.63
C VAL A 30 16.10 13.26 5.19
N ALA A 31 14.88 12.73 5.26
CA ALA A 31 14.60 11.36 4.83
C ALA A 31 14.73 11.13 3.31
N LYS A 32 14.59 12.18 2.48
CA LYS A 32 14.91 12.14 1.04
C LYS A 32 16.42 12.08 0.80
N PHE A 33 17.21 12.86 1.55
CA PHE A 33 18.68 12.92 1.38
C PHE A 33 19.40 11.70 1.96
N ILE A 34 18.93 11.17 3.09
CA ILE A 34 19.52 10.00 3.74
C ILE A 34 19.06 8.68 3.05
N GLY A 35 18.04 8.74 2.18
CA GLY A 35 17.44 7.54 1.57
C GLY A 35 16.66 6.67 2.56
N GLY A 36 16.41 7.17 3.79
CA GLY A 36 15.75 6.45 4.87
C GLY A 36 14.24 6.27 4.66
N LYS A 37 13.60 7.14 3.88
CA LYS A 37 12.25 6.87 3.34
C LYS A 37 12.45 6.29 1.95
N ARG A 38 12.00 5.03 1.77
CA ARG A 38 11.97 4.30 0.48
C ARG A 38 11.93 5.30 -0.68
N ILE A 39 12.96 5.23 -1.55
CA ILE A 39 13.11 5.98 -2.81
C ILE A 39 11.72 6.43 -3.28
N ASN A 40 11.49 7.74 -3.40
CA ASN A 40 10.17 8.29 -3.66
C ASN A 40 9.64 7.82 -5.03
N PHE A 41 9.03 6.63 -5.09
CA PHE A 41 8.34 6.06 -6.25
C PHE A 41 6.99 6.74 -6.48
N CYS A 42 6.86 8.03 -6.18
CA CYS A 42 5.66 8.84 -6.43
C CYS A 42 5.96 10.02 -7.36
N LEU A 43 7.11 10.01 -8.05
CA LEU A 43 7.34 10.90 -9.20
C LEU A 43 6.25 10.67 -10.25
N ARG A 44 5.87 11.71 -11.00
CA ARG A 44 4.86 11.61 -12.07
C ARG A 44 5.19 10.43 -13.00
N GLY A 45 4.25 9.48 -13.14
CA GLY A 45 4.41 8.27 -13.95
C GLY A 45 4.87 7.01 -13.21
N SER A 46 5.22 7.11 -11.92
CA SER A 46 5.74 5.98 -11.15
C SER A 46 4.73 4.86 -10.88
N TYR A 47 3.43 5.20 -10.74
CA TYR A 47 2.38 4.20 -10.59
C TYR A 47 2.27 3.34 -11.85
N LEU A 48 2.22 3.99 -13.01
CA LEU A 48 2.19 3.29 -14.29
C LEU A 48 3.43 2.43 -14.49
N ALA A 49 4.62 2.95 -14.17
CA ALA A 49 5.86 2.20 -14.23
C ALA A 49 5.82 0.94 -13.36
N ARG A 50 5.28 1.02 -12.13
CA ARG A 50 5.11 -0.15 -11.25
C ARG A 50 4.12 -1.16 -11.83
N CYS A 51 3.01 -0.70 -12.40
CA CYS A 51 2.04 -1.58 -13.05
C CYS A 51 2.68 -2.30 -14.24
N SER A 52 3.40 -1.58 -15.11
CA SER A 52 4.12 -2.15 -16.24
C SER A 52 5.21 -3.13 -15.79
N GLU A 53 6.00 -2.77 -14.77
CA GLU A 53 7.04 -3.64 -14.22
C GLU A 53 6.43 -4.92 -13.61
N ALA A 54 5.29 -4.81 -12.91
CA ALA A 54 4.59 -5.97 -12.37
C ALA A 54 4.14 -6.93 -13.49
N VAL A 55 3.52 -6.40 -14.56
CA VAL A 55 3.10 -7.19 -15.72
C VAL A 55 4.32 -7.87 -16.39
N ILE A 56 5.40 -7.11 -16.61
CA ILE A 56 6.64 -7.66 -17.16
C ILE A 56 7.20 -8.73 -16.24
N SER A 57 7.24 -8.53 -14.93
CA SER A 57 7.79 -9.50 -13.97
C SER A 57 6.96 -10.78 -13.85
N HIS A 58 5.65 -10.69 -14.08
CA HIS A 58 4.73 -11.83 -14.05
C HIS A 58 4.83 -12.65 -15.34
N ASN A 59 4.93 -11.98 -16.49
CA ASN A 59 4.88 -12.63 -17.79
C ASN A 59 6.28 -13.00 -18.31
N ALA A 60 7.29 -12.17 -18.05
CA ALA A 60 8.65 -12.42 -18.48
C ALA A 60 9.36 -13.36 -17.51
N ARG A 61 9.81 -14.49 -18.04
CA ARG A 61 10.64 -15.45 -17.31
C ARG A 61 12.02 -14.90 -16.95
N SER A 62 12.53 -13.96 -17.76
CA SER A 62 13.85 -13.34 -17.62
C SER A 62 13.81 -11.87 -18.07
N LEU A 63 14.37 -10.98 -17.24
CA LEU A 63 14.63 -9.58 -17.56
C LEU A 63 15.72 -9.43 -18.64
N CYS A 64 16.67 -10.36 -18.72
CA CYS A 64 17.65 -10.35 -19.82
C CYS A 64 17.00 -10.59 -21.18
N LEU A 65 15.92 -11.37 -21.25
CA LEU A 65 15.17 -11.56 -22.48
C LEU A 65 14.48 -10.26 -22.91
N VAL A 66 13.85 -9.56 -21.96
CA VAL A 66 13.23 -8.25 -22.21
C VAL A 66 14.26 -7.26 -22.74
N HIS A 67 15.44 -7.16 -22.10
CA HIS A 67 16.53 -6.30 -22.57
C HIS A 67 16.98 -6.64 -23.99
N LYS A 68 17.16 -7.94 -24.30
CA LYS A 68 17.55 -8.38 -25.65
C LYS A 68 16.52 -7.97 -26.70
N ASN A 69 15.23 -8.11 -26.41
CA ASN A 69 14.17 -7.72 -27.33
C ASN A 69 14.06 -6.21 -27.50
N MET A 70 14.30 -5.43 -26.44
CA MET A 70 14.23 -3.96 -26.50
C MET A 70 15.41 -3.32 -27.22
N TYR A 71 16.62 -3.84 -27.01
CA TYR A 71 17.85 -3.19 -27.47
C TYR A 71 18.62 -4.01 -28.52
N ASN A 72 18.05 -5.13 -29.00
CA ASN A 72 18.69 -6.10 -29.90
C ASN A 72 20.09 -6.55 -29.44
N THR A 73 20.38 -6.38 -28.15
CA THR A 73 21.72 -6.55 -27.58
C THR A 73 21.61 -7.27 -26.25
N SER A 74 22.56 -8.17 -26.01
CA SER A 74 22.63 -8.88 -24.75
C SER A 74 23.04 -7.95 -23.61
N PRO A 75 22.37 -7.98 -22.45
CA PRO A 75 22.82 -7.21 -21.30
C PRO A 75 24.20 -7.69 -20.82
N GLY A 76 24.92 -6.81 -20.13
CA GLY A 76 26.26 -7.09 -19.61
C GLY A 76 26.30 -8.26 -18.62
N ASN A 77 27.50 -8.82 -18.42
CA ASN A 77 27.72 -9.99 -17.56
C ASN A 77 27.30 -9.75 -16.10
N PHE A 78 27.43 -8.52 -15.61
CA PHE A 78 26.96 -8.15 -14.27
C PHE A 78 25.45 -8.37 -14.11
N VAL A 79 24.65 -7.86 -15.04
CA VAL A 79 23.18 -7.99 -15.02
C VAL A 79 22.77 -9.46 -15.11
N LYS A 80 23.41 -10.22 -16.01
CA LYS A 80 23.21 -11.67 -16.13
C LYS A 80 23.53 -12.42 -14.84
N SER A 81 24.59 -12.02 -14.14
CA SER A 81 25.00 -12.62 -12.86
C SER A 81 23.95 -12.37 -11.76
N ILE A 82 23.43 -11.15 -11.68
CA ILE A 82 22.35 -10.80 -10.73
C ILE A 82 21.08 -11.59 -11.04
N GLU A 83 20.69 -11.70 -12.30
CA GLU A 83 19.52 -12.48 -12.69
C GLU A 83 19.67 -13.97 -12.35
N ARG A 84 20.83 -14.56 -12.63
CA ARG A 84 21.13 -15.95 -12.26
C ARG A 84 21.04 -16.18 -10.76
N LYS A 85 21.54 -15.23 -9.94
CA LYS A 85 21.38 -15.28 -8.48
C LYS A 85 19.90 -15.24 -8.09
N ARG A 86 19.09 -14.36 -8.71
CA ARG A 86 17.65 -14.26 -8.47
C ARG A 86 16.92 -15.57 -8.80
N GLU A 87 17.21 -16.19 -9.94
CA GLU A 87 16.65 -17.48 -10.33
C GLU A 87 17.00 -18.58 -9.33
N ASN A 88 18.27 -18.68 -8.93
CA ASN A 88 18.73 -19.63 -7.93
C ASN A 88 18.04 -19.43 -6.58
N ASP A 89 17.83 -18.19 -6.15
CA ASP A 89 17.11 -17.88 -4.92
C ASP A 89 15.63 -18.27 -5.00
N ILE A 90 14.97 -18.04 -6.14
CA ILE A 90 13.58 -18.48 -6.37
C ILE A 90 13.50 -20.00 -6.29
N LEU A 91 14.40 -20.73 -6.95
CA LEU A 91 14.46 -22.19 -6.88
C LEU A 91 14.73 -22.68 -5.45
N ARG A 92 15.66 -22.03 -4.73
CA ARG A 92 15.97 -22.34 -3.33
C ARG A 92 14.77 -22.11 -2.42
N ARG A 93 14.00 -21.03 -2.63
CA ARG A 93 12.75 -20.76 -1.90
C ARG A 93 11.71 -21.84 -2.20
N LYS A 94 11.44 -22.17 -3.47
CA LYS A 94 10.50 -23.24 -3.85
C LYS A 94 10.83 -24.58 -3.18
N ARG A 95 12.11 -24.97 -3.17
CA ARG A 95 12.60 -26.19 -2.48
C ARG A 95 12.41 -26.15 -0.95
N LYS A 96 12.52 -24.97 -0.32
CA LYS A 96 12.26 -24.81 1.12
C LYS A 96 10.76 -24.83 1.43
N THR A 97 9.92 -24.26 0.58
CA THR A 97 8.47 -24.23 0.78
C THR A 97 7.85 -25.62 0.63
N SER A 98 8.34 -26.46 -0.29
CA SER A 98 7.87 -27.85 -0.41
C SER A 98 8.22 -28.72 0.81
N ARG A 99 9.37 -28.45 1.46
CA ARG A 99 9.80 -29.12 2.69
C ARG A 99 9.09 -28.58 3.94
N ARG A 100 8.65 -27.33 3.92
CA ARG A 100 7.79 -26.75 4.94
C ARG A 100 6.33 -26.99 4.58
N ARG A 101 5.83 -28.22 4.78
CA ARG A 101 4.44 -28.40 5.23
C ARG A 101 4.35 -27.79 6.65
N CYS A 102 4.53 -26.49 6.75
CA CYS A 102 4.29 -25.76 7.98
C CYS A 102 2.81 -25.94 8.26
N ARG A 103 2.49 -26.74 9.27
CA ARG A 103 1.13 -26.83 9.82
C ARG A 103 0.76 -25.39 10.14
N LYS A 104 -0.14 -24.80 9.35
CA LYS A 104 -0.65 -23.45 9.57
C LYS A 104 -1.39 -23.46 10.90
N SER A 105 -0.70 -23.24 12.00
CA SER A 105 -1.32 -23.01 13.31
C SER A 105 -0.80 -21.72 13.93
N LEU A 106 -0.42 -20.73 13.11
CA LEU A 106 -0.02 -19.42 13.62
C LEU A 106 -1.22 -18.61 14.17
N PHE A 107 -2.46 -19.08 13.96
CA PHE A 107 -3.68 -18.44 14.46
C PHE A 107 -4.77 -19.47 14.80
N LEU A 108 -4.44 -20.55 15.52
CA LEU A 108 -5.47 -21.42 16.08
C LEU A 108 -5.88 -20.98 17.49
N ASP A 109 -5.95 -19.68 17.74
CA ASP A 109 -6.74 -19.22 18.87
C ASP A 109 -8.21 -19.40 18.48
N LYS A 110 -8.78 -20.55 18.87
CA LYS A 110 -10.23 -20.82 18.80
C LYS A 110 -11.05 -19.84 19.65
N LYS A 111 -10.41 -19.01 20.48
CA LYS A 111 -11.08 -18.01 21.30
C LYS A 111 -11.44 -16.82 20.42
N SER A 112 -12.74 -16.57 20.32
CA SER A 112 -13.27 -15.37 19.68
C SER A 112 -12.66 -14.12 20.29
N ASN A 113 -12.26 -13.17 19.44
CA ASN A 113 -11.55 -11.97 19.87
C ASN A 113 -12.47 -11.11 20.76
N LYS A 114 -12.02 -10.76 21.98
CA LYS A 114 -12.80 -9.95 22.92
C LYS A 114 -12.99 -8.51 22.46
N ASN A 115 -12.13 -8.04 21.56
CA ASN A 115 -12.09 -6.66 21.09
C ASN A 115 -12.75 -6.49 19.71
N TYR A 116 -13.01 -7.58 18.97
CA TYR A 116 -13.54 -7.51 17.61
C TYR A 116 -14.44 -8.71 17.28
N GLY A 117 -15.46 -8.50 16.46
CA GLY A 117 -16.38 -9.55 16.01
C GLY A 117 -17.58 -9.74 16.93
N VAL A 118 -18.32 -10.85 16.73
CA VAL A 118 -19.63 -11.10 17.35
C VAL A 118 -19.57 -11.21 18.88
N SER A 119 -18.41 -11.52 19.45
CA SER A 119 -18.20 -11.67 20.90
C SER A 119 -17.54 -10.45 21.56
N ALA A 120 -17.55 -9.27 20.93
CA ALA A 120 -16.91 -8.09 21.50
C ALA A 120 -17.60 -7.69 22.82
N GLN A 121 -16.82 -7.55 23.90
CA GLN A 121 -17.37 -7.31 25.25
C GLN A 121 -17.58 -5.83 25.57
N LYS A 122 -16.88 -4.94 24.86
CA LYS A 122 -16.93 -3.49 25.12
C LYS A 122 -17.46 -2.79 23.86
N PRO A 123 -18.63 -2.14 23.94
CA PRO A 123 -19.11 -1.32 22.83
C PRO A 123 -18.23 -0.07 22.71
N ASP A 124 -17.96 0.37 21.48
CA ASP A 124 -17.16 1.58 21.21
C ASP A 124 -17.86 2.87 21.68
N LEU A 125 -19.19 2.82 21.82
CA LEU A 125 -20.06 3.94 22.15
C LEU A 125 -21.07 3.51 23.22
N SER A 126 -21.52 4.45 24.05
CA SER A 126 -22.65 4.21 24.94
C SER A 126 -23.95 4.05 24.13
N GLU A 127 -24.89 3.26 24.66
CA GLU A 127 -26.17 2.97 24.00
C GLU A 127 -26.97 4.24 23.65
N SER A 128 -26.93 5.24 24.54
CA SER A 128 -27.58 6.53 24.33
C SER A 128 -26.99 7.28 23.13
N THR A 129 -25.66 7.35 23.04
CA THR A 129 -24.95 8.01 21.94
C THR A 129 -25.16 7.26 20.63
N PHE A 130 -25.18 5.93 20.66
CA PHE A 130 -25.43 5.10 19.50
C PHE A 130 -26.84 5.33 18.95
N SER A 131 -27.85 5.33 19.81
CA SER A 131 -29.25 5.57 19.41
C SER A 131 -29.45 6.92 18.74
N GLN A 132 -28.84 7.98 19.30
CA GLN A 132 -28.88 9.32 18.70
C GLN A 132 -28.23 9.34 17.31
N LYS A 133 -27.03 8.76 17.17
CA LYS A 133 -26.32 8.70 15.88
C LYS A 133 -27.05 7.85 14.85
N LYS A 134 -27.65 6.73 15.26
CA LYS A 134 -28.46 5.85 14.41
C LYS A 134 -29.67 6.60 13.85
N ASN A 135 -30.40 7.32 14.71
CA ASN A 135 -31.56 8.12 14.27
C ASN A 135 -31.15 9.25 13.32
N GLY A 136 -30.03 9.94 13.61
CA GLY A 136 -29.47 10.94 12.71
C GLY A 136 -29.09 10.36 11.34
N PHE A 137 -28.45 9.19 11.31
CA PHE A 137 -28.10 8.50 10.08
C PHE A 137 -29.34 8.13 9.25
N PHE A 138 -30.39 7.57 9.87
CA PHE A 138 -31.63 7.23 9.16
C PHE A 138 -32.33 8.46 8.57
N LEU A 139 -32.35 9.57 9.30
CA LEU A 139 -32.92 10.82 8.79
C LEU A 139 -32.14 11.34 7.58
N LEU A 140 -30.81 11.31 7.64
CA LEU A 140 -29.94 11.66 6.52
C LEU A 140 -30.14 10.73 5.32
N PHE A 141 -30.24 9.43 5.56
CA PHE A 141 -30.44 8.43 4.52
C PHE A 141 -31.81 8.59 3.82
N VAL A 142 -32.88 8.78 4.59
CA VAL A 142 -34.23 9.03 4.04
C VAL A 142 -34.28 10.35 3.27
N TYR A 143 -33.64 11.40 3.77
CA TYR A 143 -33.54 12.68 3.06
C TYR A 143 -32.81 12.54 1.72
N GLN A 144 -31.76 11.72 1.68
CA GLN A 144 -30.98 11.48 0.46
C GLN A 144 -31.70 10.60 -0.57
N MET A 145 -32.60 9.71 -0.14
CA MET A 145 -33.45 8.88 -1.01
C MET A 145 -34.66 9.62 -1.60
N LYS A 146 -35.05 10.76 -1.01
CA LYS A 146 -36.14 11.62 -1.53
C LYS A 146 -35.64 12.69 -2.53
N LYS A 147 -34.34 12.69 -2.84
CA LYS A 147 -33.70 13.57 -3.82
C LYS A 147 -33.34 12.78 -5.07
#